data_AF-A0A954YL20-F1
#
_entry.id   AF-A0A954YL20-F1
#
_cell.length_a   1.000
_cell.length_b   1.000
_cell.length_c   1.000
_cell.angle_alpha   90.00
_cell.angle_beta   90.00
_cell.angle_gamma   90.00
#
_symmetry.space_group_name_H-M   'P 1'
#
loop_
_entity.id
_entity.type
_entity.pdbx_description
1 polymer ?
#
loop_
_entity_poly.entity_id
_entity_poly.type
_entity_poly.pdbx_seq_one_letter_code
_entity_poly.pdbx_strand_id
1 'polypeptide(L)' 'MYAGIHEMTYGHYRKLSSRFPFVIYYQVEEEIATVVAVLDARRDPSWTRKRLS' A
#
# COMPACT_ATOMS: atom_id res chain seq x y z
N MET A 1 20.23 1.85 -3.13
CA MET A 1 19.43 1.23 -2.05
C MET A 1 18.67 2.34 -1.32
N TYR A 2 17.36 2.48 -1.52
CA TYR A 2 16.52 3.35 -0.70
C TYR A 2 15.65 2.45 0.19
N ALA A 3 16.21 2.01 1.31
CA ALA A 3 15.55 1.16 2.30
C ALA A 3 14.85 1.97 3.42
N GLY A 4 14.48 3.23 3.12
CA GLY A 4 14.01 4.18 4.14
C GLY A 4 12.90 5.14 3.71
N ILE A 5 12.28 4.92 2.53
CA ILE A 5 11.16 5.74 2.07
C ILE A 5 10.01 4.82 1.67
N HIS A 6 9.49 4.05 2.63
CA HIS A 6 8.16 3.48 2.46
C HIS A 6 7.16 4.59 2.74
N GLU A 7 6.74 5.27 1.67
CA GLU A 7 5.75 6.34 1.75
C GLU A 7 4.47 5.81 2.40
N MET A 8 4.13 6.36 3.57
CA MET A 8 2.88 6.06 4.23
C MET A 8 1.76 6.84 3.56
N THR A 9 0.74 6.14 3.07
CA THR A 9 -0.46 6.75 2.49
C THR A 9 -1.68 6.25 3.25
N TYR A 10 -2.53 7.17 3.71
CA TYR A 10 -3.73 6.83 4.49
C TYR A 10 -3.44 5.99 5.76
N GLY A 11 -2.25 6.15 6.36
CA GLY A 11 -1.85 5.39 7.56
C GLY A 11 -1.26 3.99 7.28
N HIS A 12 -1.15 3.59 6.01
CA HIS A 12 -0.58 2.29 5.61
C HIS A 12 0.68 2.48 4.76
N TYR A 13 1.64 1.55 4.85
CA TYR A 13 2.72 1.48 3.88
C TYR A 13 2.18 1.01 2.53
N ARG A 14 2.73 1.53 1.43
CA ARG A 14 2.38 1.09 0.08
C ARG A 14 3.60 0.63 -0.70
N LYS A 15 3.40 -0.38 -1.56
CA LYS A 15 4.39 -0.82 -2.54
C LYS A 15 3.70 -1.12 -3.88
N LEU A 16 4.27 -0.62 -4.97
CA LEU A 16 3.83 -1.02 -6.31
C LEU A 16 4.20 -2.49 -6.53
N SER A 17 3.22 -3.28 -6.94
CA SER A 17 3.44 -4.66 -7.36
C SER A 17 4.28 -4.68 -8.63
N SER A 18 5.16 -5.67 -8.75
CA SER A 18 5.86 -5.96 -10.00
C SER A 18 4.87 -6.28 -11.14
N ARG A 19 3.69 -6.80 -10.79
CA ARG A 19 2.57 -6.91 -11.71
C ARG A 19 1.80 -5.59 -11.74
N PHE A 20 2.14 -4.75 -12.72
CA PHE A 20 1.33 -3.58 -13.03
C PHE A 20 -0.11 -3.98 -13.38
N PRO A 21 -1.16 -3.25 -12.93
CA PRO A 21 -1.14 -1.98 -12.20
C PRO A 21 -1.59 -2.11 -10.72
N PHE A 22 -1.04 -3.03 -9.94
CA PHE A 22 -1.50 -3.22 -8.56
C PHE A 22 -0.60 -2.52 -7.52
N VAL A 23 -1.21 -2.02 -6.45
CA VAL A 23 -0.55 -1.49 -5.25
C VAL A 23 -0.91 -2.39 -4.06
N ILE A 24 0.10 -2.77 -3.30
CA ILE A 24 -0.03 -3.54 -2.07
C ILE A 24 0.06 -2.56 -0.90
N TYR A 25 -0.99 -2.51 -0.08
CA TYR A 25 -1.04 -1.79 1.19
C TYR A 25 -0.79 -2.76 2.32
N TYR A 26 0.14 -2.42 3.21
CA TYR A 26 0.52 -3.27 4.33
C TYR A 26 0.89 -2.43 5.56
N GLN A 27 0.82 -3.05 6.72
CA GLN A 27 1.36 -2.54 7.97
C GLN A 27 2.57 -3.40 8.39
N VAL A 28 3.49 -2.80 9.12
CA VAL A 28 4.64 -3.51 9.70
C VAL A 28 4.52 -3.38 11.20
N GLU A 29 4.34 -4.52 11.87
CA GLU A 29 4.37 -4.63 13.33
C GLU A 29 5.53 -5.54 13.69
N GLU A 30 6.46 -5.01 14.48
CA GLU A 30 7.74 -5.66 14.79
C GLU A 30 8.51 -6.06 13.52
N GLU A 31 8.45 -7.34 13.15
CA GLU A 31 9.11 -7.91 11.96
C GLU A 31 8.11 -8.55 10.98
N ILE A 32 6.81 -8.38 11.21
CA ILE A 32 5.74 -8.98 10.43
C ILE A 32 5.08 -7.92 9.55
N ALA A 33 5.11 -8.16 8.24
CA ALA A 33 4.35 -7.36 7.28
C ALA A 33 2.97 -7.99 7.05
N THR A 34 1.91 -7.33 7.52
CA THR A 34 0.52 -7.76 7.28
C THR A 34 -0.06 -7.02 6.09
N VAL A 35 -0.47 -7.75 5.05
CA VAL A 35 -1.14 -7.18 3.88
C VAL A 35 -2.57 -6.82 4.24
N VAL A 36 -2.91 -5.53 4.10
CA VAL A 36 -4.24 -4.98 4.37
C VAL A 36 -5.09 -5.01 3.11
N ALA A 37 -4.51 -4.65 1.96
CA ALA A 37 -5.22 -4.65 0.67
C ALA A 37 -4.28 -4.74 -0.53
N VAL A 38 -4.79 -5.30 -1.64
CA VAL A 38 -4.17 -5.24 -2.97
C VAL A 38 -5.15 -4.57 -3.92
N LEU A 39 -4.82 -3.37 -4.40
CA LEU A 39 -5.74 -2.50 -5.13
C LEU A 39 -5.19 -2.14 -6.52
N ASP A 40 -6.07 -1.90 -7.49
CA ASP A 40 -5.67 -1.38 -8.82
C ASP A 40 -5.31 0.11 -8.70
N ALA A 41 -4.07 0.47 -9.06
CA ALA A 41 -3.51 1.81 -9.00
C ALA A 41 -4.19 2.81 -9.96
N ARG A 42 -4.95 2.33 -10.95
CA ARG A 42 -5.68 3.18 -11.90
C ARG A 42 -7.04 3.62 -11.38
N ARG A 43 -7.46 3.09 -10.22
CA ARG A 43 -8.77 3.36 -9.64
C ARG A 43 -8.78 4.70 -8.91
N ASP A 44 -9.95 5.33 -8.86
CA ASP A 44 -10.13 6.65 -8.24
C ASP A 44 -9.57 6.70 -6.80
N PRO A 45 -8.76 7.71 -6.43
CA PRO A 45 -8.15 7.82 -5.10
C PRO A 45 -9.18 7.90 -3.96
N SER A 46 -10.37 8.46 -4.19
CA SER A 46 -11.43 8.55 -3.18
C SER A 46 -11.98 7.17 -2.81
N TRP A 47 -12.09 6.27 -3.78
CA TRP A 47 -12.48 4.88 -3.55
C TRP A 47 -11.41 4.14 -2.74
N THR A 48 -10.14 4.36 -3.09
CA THR A 48 -8.99 3.79 -2.37
C THR A 48 -8.99 4.23 -0.91
N ARG A 49 -9.21 5.52 -0.62
CA ARG A 49 -9.32 6.02 0.75
C ARG A 49 -10.45 5.32 1.51
N LYS A 50 -11.64 5.21 0.94
CA LYS A 50 -12.78 4.52 1.57
C LYS A 50 -12.50 3.04 1.87
N ARG A 51 -11.66 2.39 1.07
CA ARG A 51 -11.30 0.98 1.26
C ARG A 51 -10.23 0.76 2.34
N LEU A 52 -9.46 1.79 2.65
CA LEU A 52 -8.35 1.77 3.63
C LEU A 52 -8.69 2.48 4.95
N SER A 53 -9.86 3.13 5.03
CA SER A 53 -10.40 3.80 6.24
C SER A 53 -11.21 2.83 7.08
#